data_AF-A0A7Y5LN76-F1
#
_entry.id   AF-A0A7Y5LN76-F1
#
_cell.length_a   1.000
_cell.length_b   1.000
_cell.length_c   1.000
_cell.angle_alpha   90.00
_cell.angle_beta   90.00
_cell.angle_gamma   90.00
#
_symmetry.space_group_name_H-M   'P 1'
#
loop_
_entity.id
_entity.type
_entity.pdbx_description
1 polymer ?
#
loop_
_entity_poly.entity_id
_entity_poly.type
_entity_poly.pdbx_seq_one_letter_code
_entity_poly.pdbx_strand_id
1 'polypeptide(L)'
;MLKPSKYEWDEWVSSAGEAGQNHADDESMLTGPETMEVLATALPPVTPSDHVRSRLMASLGQRSRFEWLADTVATMLDVARDKALAYLENIDVPSQWQASPFSGVSLIHVEGGSAVGAAITGFVRIEPGFVFPEHSHLGDESVLVVQGTIVLSGDRTARPGDVLMADNTIEHEVAQGNGPPLIYLAVVRKGIVIDGQVFSPDHPDM
;
A
#
# COMPACT_ATOMS: atom_id res chain seq x y z
N MET A 1 7.55 10.05 -18.74
CA MET A 1 8.91 9.47 -18.64
C MET A 1 9.39 9.84 -17.25
N LEU A 2 9.03 9.01 -16.27
CA LEU A 2 9.39 9.24 -14.86
C LEU A 2 10.87 8.87 -14.71
N LYS A 3 11.67 9.78 -14.15
CA LYS A 3 13.07 9.50 -13.81
C LYS A 3 13.07 8.52 -12.62
N PRO A 4 13.94 7.49 -12.62
CA PRO A 4 14.04 6.59 -11.48
C PRO A 4 14.52 7.34 -10.23
N SER A 5 13.91 7.03 -9.09
CA SER A 5 14.33 7.44 -7.75
C SER A 5 15.81 7.07 -7.54
N LYS A 6 16.60 8.00 -7.01
CA LYS A 6 18.07 7.93 -7.00
C LYS A 6 18.66 7.03 -5.91
N TYR A 7 17.91 6.52 -4.94
CA TYR A 7 18.51 5.77 -3.83
C TYR A 7 17.74 4.51 -3.47
N GLU A 8 18.53 3.48 -3.22
CA GLU A 8 18.16 2.07 -3.27
C GLU A 8 17.46 1.62 -1.98
N TRP A 9 16.21 1.16 -2.13
CA TRP A 9 15.59 0.19 -1.22
C TRP A 9 16.25 -1.21 -1.34
N ASP A 10 17.56 -1.26 -1.57
CA ASP A 10 18.34 -2.49 -1.71
C ASP A 10 18.89 -2.91 -0.36
N GLU A 11 18.03 -3.61 0.37
CA GLU A 11 18.20 -5.00 0.79
C GLU A 11 17.09 -5.24 1.82
N TRP A 12 16.41 -6.39 1.74
CA TRP A 12 15.29 -6.84 2.61
C TRP A 12 13.86 -6.50 2.17
N VAL A 13 13.38 -7.16 1.10
CA VAL A 13 11.96 -7.58 1.03
C VAL A 13 11.83 -9.00 0.42
N SER A 14 11.17 -9.86 1.20
CA SER A 14 10.54 -11.17 0.91
C SER A 14 11.34 -12.47 1.08
N SER A 15 10.92 -13.26 2.08
CA SER A 15 10.96 -14.72 2.02
C SER A 15 9.69 -15.22 1.32
N ALA A 16 9.82 -15.77 0.11
CA ALA A 16 9.06 -16.94 -0.39
C ALA A 16 9.35 -17.21 -1.88
N GLY A 17 9.97 -18.38 -2.15
CA GLY A 17 9.67 -19.25 -3.29
C GLY A 17 10.18 -18.85 -4.67
N GLU A 18 11.40 -19.27 -5.01
CA GLU A 18 11.93 -19.24 -6.38
C GLU A 18 11.18 -20.23 -7.30
N ALA A 19 10.82 -19.77 -8.51
CA ALA A 19 10.48 -20.63 -9.64
C ALA A 19 11.40 -20.29 -10.83
N GLY A 20 12.14 -21.30 -11.29
CA GLY A 20 13.13 -21.21 -12.35
C GLY A 20 12.57 -20.99 -13.75
N GLN A 21 13.43 -20.46 -14.63
CA GLN A 21 13.18 -20.15 -16.04
C GLN A 21 12.73 -21.35 -16.89
N ASN A 22 11.85 -21.08 -17.87
CA ASN A 22 11.51 -21.98 -18.98
C ASN A 22 12.29 -21.61 -20.26
N HIS A 23 12.76 -22.64 -20.96
CA HIS A 23 13.18 -22.60 -22.36
C HIS A 23 11.95 -22.62 -23.29
N ALA A 24 12.07 -21.94 -24.43
CA ALA A 24 11.10 -21.93 -25.51
C ALA A 24 11.25 -23.18 -26.40
N ASP A 25 10.12 -23.73 -26.86
CA ASP A 25 9.83 -24.02 -28.28
C ASP A 25 8.42 -24.63 -28.45
N ASP A 26 7.76 -24.21 -29.54
CA ASP A 26 6.82 -24.96 -30.41
C ASP A 26 5.28 -25.00 -30.19
N GLU A 27 4.60 -24.91 -31.34
CA GLU A 27 3.18 -25.12 -31.73
C GLU A 27 2.02 -24.45 -30.94
N SER A 28 1.13 -23.82 -31.72
CA SER A 28 -0.14 -23.21 -31.32
C SER A 28 -1.13 -24.24 -30.73
N MET A 29 -0.89 -24.69 -29.50
CA MET A 29 -1.92 -25.24 -28.63
C MET A 29 -2.58 -24.10 -27.87
N LEU A 30 -3.92 -24.03 -27.89
CA LEU A 30 -4.64 -23.18 -26.95
C LEU A 30 -4.17 -23.57 -25.54
N THR A 31 -3.65 -22.58 -24.83
CA THR A 31 -3.14 -22.80 -23.48
C THR A 31 -4.32 -23.13 -22.55
N GLY A 32 -4.05 -23.84 -21.44
CA GLY A 32 -5.07 -24.19 -20.43
C GLY A 32 -6.02 -23.04 -20.00
N PRO A 33 -5.55 -21.78 -19.88
CA PRO A 33 -6.42 -20.63 -19.60
C PRO A 33 -7.43 -20.32 -20.71
N GLU A 34 -6.99 -20.32 -21.98
CA GLU A 34 -7.83 -19.98 -23.13
C GLU A 34 -8.90 -21.06 -23.39
N THR A 35 -8.56 -22.33 -23.11
CA THR A 35 -9.54 -23.42 -23.15
C THR A 35 -10.58 -23.33 -22.04
N MET A 36 -10.21 -22.89 -20.82
CA MET A 36 -11.17 -22.69 -19.73
C MET A 36 -12.17 -21.56 -20.01
N GLU A 37 -11.74 -20.47 -20.65
CA GLU A 37 -12.62 -19.35 -20.98
C GLU A 37 -13.70 -19.74 -22.02
N VAL A 38 -13.31 -20.49 -23.05
CA VAL A 38 -14.23 -21.03 -24.07
C VAL A 38 -15.20 -22.04 -23.46
N LEU A 39 -14.74 -22.90 -22.53
CA LEU A 39 -15.59 -23.84 -21.82
C LEU A 39 -16.59 -23.13 -20.88
N ALA A 40 -16.14 -22.10 -20.16
CA ALA A 40 -16.98 -21.36 -19.22
C ALA A 40 -18.12 -20.60 -19.93
N THR A 41 -17.88 -20.10 -21.14
CA THR A 41 -18.88 -19.37 -21.95
C THR A 41 -19.78 -20.28 -22.80
N ALA A 42 -19.34 -21.50 -23.12
CA ALA A 42 -20.15 -22.47 -23.88
C ALA A 42 -21.25 -23.16 -23.06
N LEU A 43 -21.20 -23.06 -21.73
CA LEU A 43 -22.23 -23.62 -20.85
C LEU A 43 -23.49 -22.74 -20.85
N PRO A 44 -24.70 -23.35 -20.85
CA PRO A 44 -25.93 -22.58 -20.72
C PRO A 44 -25.95 -21.85 -19.37
N PRO A 45 -26.34 -20.56 -19.33
CA PRO A 45 -26.38 -19.81 -18.08
C PRO A 45 -27.38 -20.44 -17.11
N VAL A 46 -26.90 -20.78 -15.91
CA VAL A 46 -27.74 -21.28 -14.82
C VAL A 46 -28.13 -20.08 -13.96
N THR A 47 -29.42 -19.85 -13.77
CA THR A 47 -29.89 -18.80 -12.85
C THR A 47 -29.61 -19.25 -11.41
N PRO A 48 -28.76 -18.54 -10.64
CA PRO A 48 -28.52 -18.90 -9.25
C PRO A 48 -29.79 -18.69 -8.43
N SER A 49 -30.00 -19.51 -7.41
CA SER A 49 -31.16 -19.35 -6.52
C SER A 49 -31.10 -18.02 -5.77
N ASP A 50 -32.26 -17.48 -5.43
CA ASP A 50 -32.37 -16.25 -4.63
C ASP A 50 -31.61 -16.38 -3.30
N HIS A 51 -31.60 -17.57 -2.70
CA HIS A 51 -30.82 -17.85 -1.49
C HIS A 51 -29.31 -17.69 -1.68
N VAL A 52 -28.76 -18.19 -2.80
CA VAL A 52 -27.32 -18.03 -3.11
C VAL A 52 -26.99 -16.57 -3.34
N ARG A 53 -27.84 -15.85 -4.08
CA ARG A 53 -27.68 -14.41 -4.32
C ARG A 53 -27.74 -13.61 -3.02
N SER A 54 -28.76 -13.85 -2.19
CA SER A 54 -28.92 -13.17 -0.90
C SER A 54 -27.77 -13.47 0.05
N ARG A 55 -27.27 -14.71 0.12
CA ARG A 55 -26.12 -15.07 0.94
C ARG A 55 -24.83 -14.38 0.47
N LEU A 56 -24.60 -14.32 -0.84
CA LEU A 56 -23.44 -13.62 -1.40
C LEU A 56 -23.52 -12.12 -1.11
N MET A 57 -24.68 -11.49 -1.34
CA MET A 57 -24.90 -10.07 -1.04
C MET A 57 -24.79 -9.75 0.44
N ALA A 58 -25.28 -10.64 1.31
CA ALA A 58 -25.11 -10.53 2.75
C ALA A 58 -23.64 -10.68 3.19
N SER A 59 -22.81 -11.43 2.44
CA SER A 59 -21.38 -11.54 2.70
C SER A 59 -20.54 -10.35 2.20
N LEU A 60 -21.08 -9.56 1.27
CA LEU A 60 -20.44 -8.34 0.75
C LEU A 60 -20.62 -7.14 1.68
N GLY A 61 -21.61 -7.19 2.58
CA GLY A 61 -21.86 -6.11 3.53
C GLY A 61 -21.06 -6.31 4.82
N GLN A 62 -20.24 -5.32 5.17
CA GLN A 62 -19.61 -5.05 6.48
C GLN A 62 -18.08 -5.16 6.55
N ARG A 63 -17.38 -5.58 5.49
CA ARG A 63 -15.92 -5.62 5.52
C ARG A 63 -15.34 -4.39 4.83
N SER A 64 -14.49 -3.63 5.53
CA SER A 64 -13.61 -2.67 4.87
C SER A 64 -12.84 -3.39 3.76
N ARG A 65 -12.67 -2.75 2.59
CA ARG A 65 -11.90 -3.33 1.48
C ARG A 65 -10.44 -3.65 1.85
N PHE A 66 -9.97 -3.09 2.96
CA PHE A 66 -8.63 -3.31 3.50
C PHE A 66 -8.61 -4.12 4.80
N GLU A 67 -9.73 -4.71 5.23
CA GLU A 67 -9.81 -5.50 6.48
C GLU A 67 -8.71 -6.57 6.58
N TRP A 68 -8.29 -7.14 5.45
CA TRP A 68 -7.24 -8.15 5.39
C TRP A 68 -5.86 -7.64 5.86
N LEU A 69 -5.64 -6.32 5.91
CA LEU A 69 -4.43 -5.68 6.43
C LEU A 69 -4.49 -5.37 7.93
N ALA A 70 -5.62 -5.62 8.60
CA ALA A 70 -5.85 -5.16 9.97
C ALA A 70 -4.80 -5.67 10.96
N ASP A 71 -4.36 -6.92 10.84
CA ASP A 71 -3.37 -7.50 11.74
C ASP A 71 -1.98 -6.89 11.53
N THR A 72 -1.60 -6.60 10.27
CA THR A 72 -0.35 -5.91 9.94
C THR A 72 -0.37 -4.48 10.45
N VAL A 73 -1.47 -3.74 10.22
CA VAL A 73 -1.64 -2.35 10.71
C VAL A 73 -1.62 -2.32 12.25
N ALA A 74 -2.32 -3.24 12.91
CA ALA A 74 -2.33 -3.35 14.37
C ALA A 74 -0.91 -3.56 14.92
N THR A 75 -0.14 -4.44 14.28
CA THR A 75 1.25 -4.72 14.65
C THR A 75 2.15 -3.51 14.43
N MET A 76 2.08 -2.89 13.26
CA MET A 76 2.92 -1.74 12.90
C MET A 76 2.66 -0.53 13.78
N LEU A 77 1.40 -0.29 14.16
CA LEU A 77 1.02 0.84 15.00
C LEU A 77 1.05 0.53 16.50
N ASP A 78 1.28 -0.71 16.92
CA ASP A 78 1.12 -1.15 18.32
C ASP A 78 -0.28 -0.83 18.89
N VAL A 79 -1.33 -1.13 18.13
CA VAL A 79 -2.72 -0.88 18.54
C VAL A 79 -3.56 -2.15 18.50
N ALA A 80 -4.68 -2.15 19.21
CA ALA A 80 -5.65 -3.23 19.12
C ALA A 80 -6.22 -3.34 17.68
N ARG A 81 -6.51 -4.57 17.25
CA ARG A 81 -7.05 -4.88 15.92
C ARG A 81 -8.29 -4.06 15.56
N ASP A 82 -9.21 -3.86 16.51
CA ASP A 82 -10.43 -3.08 16.27
C ASP A 82 -10.11 -1.60 15.98
N LYS A 83 -9.06 -1.04 16.60
CA LYS A 83 -8.59 0.32 16.28
C LYS A 83 -7.97 0.37 14.88
N ALA A 84 -7.19 -0.64 14.52
CA ALA A 84 -6.62 -0.77 13.17
C ALA A 84 -7.71 -0.87 12.08
N LEU A 85 -8.79 -1.61 12.33
CA LEU A 85 -9.95 -1.66 11.43
C LEU A 85 -10.61 -0.29 11.26
N ALA A 86 -10.86 0.43 12.35
CA ALA A 86 -11.44 1.78 12.27
C ALA A 86 -10.55 2.74 11.46
N TYR A 87 -9.22 2.64 11.60
CA TYR A 87 -8.28 3.39 10.79
C TYR A 87 -8.33 3.03 9.30
N LEU A 88 -8.45 1.74 8.97
CA LEU A 88 -8.60 1.28 7.59
C LEU A 88 -9.95 1.68 6.96
N GLU A 89 -11.01 1.79 7.75
CA GLU A 89 -12.32 2.30 7.31
C GLU A 89 -12.28 3.79 6.94
N ASN A 90 -11.49 4.58 7.67
CA ASN A 90 -11.34 6.02 7.39
C ASN A 90 -10.75 6.31 6.00
N ILE A 91 -10.00 5.37 5.40
CA ILE A 91 -9.44 5.50 4.06
C ILE A 91 -10.54 5.76 3.02
N ASP A 92 -11.72 5.19 3.22
CA ASP A 92 -12.88 5.31 2.32
C ASP A 92 -13.80 6.50 2.64
N VAL A 93 -13.45 7.31 3.62
CA VAL A 93 -14.22 8.49 4.03
C VAL A 93 -13.48 9.74 3.52
N PRO A 94 -13.94 10.39 2.42
CA PRO A 94 -13.20 11.49 1.80
C PRO A 94 -12.87 12.65 2.74
N SER A 95 -13.72 12.91 3.74
CA SER A 95 -13.52 13.99 4.72
C SER A 95 -12.46 13.71 5.77
N GLN A 96 -11.93 12.48 5.86
CA GLN A 96 -10.82 12.15 6.76
C GLN A 96 -9.47 12.60 6.18
N TRP A 97 -9.38 12.74 4.85
CA TRP A 97 -8.17 13.14 4.14
C TRP A 97 -7.93 14.64 4.26
N GLN A 98 -6.78 15.01 4.81
CA GLN A 98 -6.30 16.38 4.93
C GLN A 98 -5.36 16.70 3.76
N ALA A 99 -5.48 17.92 3.21
CA ALA A 99 -4.56 18.37 2.17
C ALA A 99 -3.16 18.58 2.76
N SER A 100 -2.13 18.14 2.05
CA SER A 100 -0.75 18.49 2.38
C SER A 100 -0.28 19.70 1.55
N PRO A 101 0.86 20.33 1.91
CA PRO A 101 1.49 21.34 1.07
C PRO A 101 1.93 20.82 -0.31
N PHE A 102 2.03 19.50 -0.49
CA PHE A 102 2.46 18.88 -1.72
C PHE A 102 1.26 18.53 -2.61
N SER A 103 1.31 19.02 -3.85
CA SER A 103 0.23 18.80 -4.82
C SER A 103 0.01 17.31 -5.07
N GLY A 104 -1.26 16.89 -5.09
CA GLY A 104 -1.63 15.48 -5.29
C GLY A 104 -1.34 14.57 -4.10
N VAL A 105 -0.92 15.12 -2.95
CA VAL A 105 -0.67 14.36 -1.72
C VAL A 105 -1.64 14.78 -0.63
N SER A 106 -2.26 13.78 0.01
CA SER A 106 -3.16 13.96 1.16
C SER A 106 -2.89 12.95 2.25
N LEU A 107 -3.27 13.29 3.49
CA LEU A 107 -2.86 12.58 4.70
C LEU A 107 -4.05 12.25 5.59
N ILE A 108 -4.02 11.10 6.26
CA ILE A 108 -4.82 10.82 7.46
C ILE A 108 -3.83 10.57 8.59
N HIS A 109 -3.82 11.43 9.61
CA HIS A 109 -3.03 11.20 10.82
C HIS A 109 -3.76 10.21 11.71
N VAL A 110 -3.02 9.23 12.24
CA VAL A 110 -3.54 8.23 13.19
C VAL A 110 -2.65 8.19 14.41
N GLU A 111 -3.15 7.67 15.52
CA GLU A 111 -2.37 7.53 16.74
C GLU A 111 -1.77 6.12 16.84
N GLY A 112 -0.45 6.07 17.00
CA GLY A 112 0.26 4.88 17.41
C GLY A 112 0.10 4.55 18.90
N GLY A 113 0.44 3.31 19.25
CA GLY A 113 0.57 2.83 20.62
C GLY A 113 1.95 3.07 21.23
N SER A 114 2.16 2.48 22.39
CA SER A 114 3.33 2.74 23.23
C SER A 114 4.67 2.34 22.59
N ALA A 115 4.72 1.27 21.81
CA ALA A 115 5.95 0.74 21.20
C ALA A 115 6.41 1.56 19.98
N VAL A 116 5.50 2.27 19.32
CA VAL A 116 5.87 3.25 18.27
C VAL A 116 6.20 4.63 18.86
N GLY A 117 5.78 4.90 20.11
CA GLY A 117 6.15 6.10 20.85
C GLY A 117 5.62 7.37 20.17
N ALA A 118 6.36 8.47 20.27
CA ALA A 118 6.09 9.68 19.49
C ALA A 118 6.60 9.51 18.05
N ALA A 119 6.06 8.56 17.29
CA ALA A 119 6.27 8.48 15.85
C ALA A 119 5.22 9.31 15.12
N ILE A 120 5.56 9.83 13.95
CA ILE A 120 4.54 10.33 13.01
C ILE A 120 3.91 9.10 12.37
N THR A 121 2.61 8.92 12.55
CA THR A 121 1.87 7.77 12.02
C THR A 121 0.67 8.23 11.21
N GLY A 122 0.51 7.68 10.01
CA GLY A 122 -0.59 8.11 9.15
C GLY A 122 -0.65 7.37 7.83
N PHE A 123 -1.80 7.49 7.16
CA PHE A 123 -1.93 7.08 5.77
C PHE A 123 -1.59 8.24 4.86
N VAL A 124 -0.78 7.98 3.84
CA VAL A 124 -0.47 8.92 2.77
C VAL A 124 -1.15 8.44 1.50
N ARG A 125 -1.84 9.35 0.81
CA ARG A 125 -2.39 9.11 -0.53
C ARG A 125 -1.69 10.01 -1.54
N ILE A 126 -1.20 9.42 -2.62
CA ILE A 126 -0.59 10.10 -3.76
C ILE A 126 -1.45 9.85 -5.01
N GLU A 127 -1.96 10.91 -5.62
CA GLU A 127 -2.77 10.85 -6.84
C GLU A 127 -1.92 10.49 -8.07
N PRO A 128 -2.45 9.77 -9.08
CA PRO A 128 -1.74 9.39 -10.29
C PRO A 128 -0.95 10.53 -10.96
N GLY A 129 0.35 10.29 -11.21
CA GLY A 129 1.26 11.25 -11.83
C GLY A 129 1.94 12.22 -10.86
N PHE A 130 1.62 12.16 -9.56
CA PHE A 130 2.32 12.88 -8.51
C PHE A 130 3.31 11.97 -7.76
N VAL A 131 4.22 12.61 -7.03
CA VAL A 131 5.22 11.99 -6.16
C VAL A 131 5.19 12.67 -4.80
N PHE A 132 5.59 11.95 -3.76
CA PHE A 132 5.95 12.58 -2.50
C PHE A 132 7.45 12.89 -2.56
N PRO A 133 7.86 14.16 -2.35
CA PRO A 133 9.19 14.64 -2.71
C PRO A 133 10.30 13.93 -1.94
N GLU A 134 11.54 14.11 -2.42
CA GLU A 134 12.74 13.62 -1.76
C GLU A 134 12.79 14.12 -0.30
N HIS A 135 12.98 13.18 0.63
CA HIS A 135 13.02 13.44 2.05
C HIS A 135 13.90 12.43 2.77
N SER A 136 14.29 12.76 4.01
CA SER A 136 15.00 11.88 4.92
C SER A 136 14.30 11.82 6.28
N HIS A 137 14.76 10.94 7.14
CA HIS A 137 14.15 10.72 8.46
C HIS A 137 15.14 10.91 9.59
N LEU A 138 14.64 11.35 10.75
CA LEU A 138 15.47 11.48 11.97
C LEU A 138 15.62 10.16 12.73
N GLY A 139 14.85 9.15 12.36
CA GLY A 139 14.87 7.78 12.84
C GLY A 139 14.26 6.85 11.80
N ASP A 140 14.06 5.59 12.14
CA ASP A 140 13.58 4.60 11.17
C ASP A 140 12.15 4.89 10.68
N GLU A 141 11.90 4.59 9.41
CA GLU A 141 10.59 4.58 8.78
C GLU A 141 10.16 3.15 8.43
N SER A 142 8.89 2.84 8.69
CA SER A 142 8.22 1.65 8.20
C SER A 142 7.03 2.04 7.33
N VAL A 143 6.96 1.48 6.12
CA VAL A 143 5.88 1.73 5.16
C VAL A 143 5.14 0.44 4.85
N LEU A 144 3.81 0.43 4.94
CA LEU A 144 2.96 -0.65 4.43
C LEU A 144 2.17 -0.14 3.23
N VAL A 145 2.34 -0.77 2.07
CA VAL A 145 1.53 -0.46 0.89
C VAL A 145 0.11 -0.99 1.11
N VAL A 146 -0.88 -0.11 1.03
CA VAL A 146 -2.31 -0.45 1.21
C VAL A 146 -3.01 -0.58 -0.15
N GLN A 147 -2.73 0.32 -1.08
CA GLN A 147 -3.28 0.35 -2.43
C GLN A 147 -2.24 0.89 -3.41
N GLY A 148 -2.31 0.44 -4.67
CA GLY A 148 -1.39 0.91 -5.72
C GLY A 148 -0.03 0.26 -5.57
N THR A 149 1.01 0.90 -6.09
CA THR A 149 2.38 0.38 -6.02
C THR A 149 3.37 1.50 -5.79
N ILE A 150 4.45 1.19 -5.08
CA ILE A 150 5.62 2.08 -4.96
C ILE A 150 6.66 1.60 -5.95
N VAL A 151 7.21 2.50 -6.75
CA VAL A 151 8.37 2.22 -7.61
C VAL A 151 9.63 2.22 -6.75
N LEU A 152 10.37 1.12 -6.78
CA LEU A 152 11.65 0.96 -6.11
C LEU A 152 12.78 1.11 -7.13
N SER A 153 14.03 0.98 -6.69
CA SER A 153 15.18 0.99 -7.60
C SER A 153 15.13 -0.11 -8.66
N GLY A 154 15.64 0.23 -9.84
CA GLY A 154 15.56 -0.63 -11.03
C GLY A 154 14.11 -0.81 -11.51
N ASP A 155 13.76 -2.05 -11.86
CA ASP A 155 12.42 -2.42 -12.35
C ASP A 155 11.52 -3.01 -11.24
N ARG A 156 11.89 -2.82 -9.97
CA ARG A 156 11.18 -3.39 -8.82
C ARG A 156 10.02 -2.49 -8.38
N THR A 157 8.96 -3.12 -7.86
CA THR A 157 7.82 -2.40 -7.26
C THR A 157 7.38 -3.08 -5.97
N ALA A 158 6.99 -2.29 -4.97
CA ALA A 158 6.25 -2.77 -3.81
C ALA A 158 4.75 -2.72 -4.09
N ARG A 159 4.01 -3.72 -3.60
CA ARG A 159 2.59 -3.98 -3.88
C ARG A 159 1.78 -4.03 -2.59
N PRO A 160 0.44 -3.96 -2.65
CA PRO A 160 -0.39 -4.01 -1.46
C PRO A 160 -0.05 -5.20 -0.57
N GLY A 161 0.20 -4.94 0.71
CA GLY A 161 0.65 -5.93 1.69
C GLY A 161 2.16 -5.94 1.94
N ASP A 162 2.97 -5.39 1.03
CA ASP A 162 4.41 -5.28 1.24
C ASP A 162 4.73 -4.24 2.31
N VAL A 163 5.69 -4.59 3.18
CA VAL A 163 6.24 -3.70 4.20
C VAL A 163 7.68 -3.35 3.81
N LEU A 164 7.98 -2.05 3.73
CA LEU A 164 9.29 -1.49 3.45
C LEU A 164 9.85 -0.85 4.73
N MET A 165 11.16 -0.91 4.90
CA MET A 165 11.87 -0.33 6.05
C MET A 165 13.03 0.53 5.56
N ALA A 166 13.11 1.76 6.03
CA ALA A 166 14.22 2.67 5.79
C ALA A 166 14.80 3.09 7.13
N ASP A 167 16.13 3.08 7.25
CA ASP A 167 16.80 3.70 8.39
C ASP A 167 17.03 5.20 8.11
N ASN A 168 17.54 5.91 9.12
CA ASN A 168 17.78 7.35 9.04
C ASN A 168 18.93 7.77 8.12
N THR A 169 19.56 6.85 7.40
CA THR A 169 20.61 7.13 6.41
C THR A 169 20.08 7.18 4.99
N ILE A 170 18.83 6.78 4.78
CA ILE A 170 18.19 6.75 3.47
C ILE A 170 17.46 8.07 3.20
N GLU A 171 17.82 8.70 2.09
CA GLU A 171 17.05 9.79 1.48
C GLU A 171 16.30 9.21 0.29
N HIS A 172 15.01 9.51 0.16
CA HIS A 172 14.18 8.88 -0.88
C HIS A 172 13.00 9.73 -1.31
N GLU A 173 12.55 9.49 -2.53
CA GLU A 173 11.30 9.97 -3.10
C GLU A 173 10.32 8.80 -3.19
N VAL A 174 9.04 9.03 -2.89
CA VAL A 174 8.01 8.00 -3.09
C VAL A 174 7.25 8.30 -4.38
N ALA A 175 7.58 7.52 -5.40
CA ALA A 175 6.89 7.52 -6.68
C ALA A 175 5.93 6.34 -6.79
N GLN A 176 4.73 6.58 -7.29
CA GLN A 176 3.77 5.50 -7.55
C GLN A 176 4.03 4.83 -8.91
N GLY A 177 3.67 3.56 -9.03
CA GLY A 177 3.59 2.87 -10.32
C GLY A 177 2.29 3.18 -11.07
N ASN A 178 2.09 2.55 -12.23
CA ASN A 178 0.84 2.69 -12.97
C ASN A 178 -0.33 2.07 -12.19
N GLY A 179 -1.48 2.76 -12.15
CA GLY A 179 -2.71 2.20 -11.57
C GLY A 179 -3.55 3.22 -10.80
N PRO A 180 -4.32 2.77 -9.79
CA PRO A 180 -5.08 3.67 -8.90
C PRO A 180 -4.13 4.50 -8.03
N PRO A 181 -4.63 5.54 -7.32
CA PRO A 181 -3.84 6.29 -6.36
C PRO A 181 -3.09 5.36 -5.40
N LEU A 182 -1.82 5.66 -5.15
CA LEU A 182 -1.02 4.97 -4.13
C LEU A 182 -1.54 5.38 -2.75
N ILE A 183 -1.79 4.39 -1.89
CA ILE A 183 -2.08 4.60 -0.47
C ILE A 183 -1.13 3.72 0.32
N TYR A 184 -0.44 4.30 1.29
CA TYR A 184 0.42 3.55 2.21
C TYR A 184 0.28 4.07 3.65
N LEU A 185 0.47 3.19 4.61
CA LEU A 185 0.65 3.54 6.02
C LEU A 185 2.13 3.84 6.25
N ALA A 186 2.45 4.94 6.89
CA ALA A 186 3.80 5.28 7.34
C ALA A 186 3.87 5.30 8.88
N VAL A 187 5.00 4.81 9.41
CA VAL A 187 5.41 4.97 10.80
C VAL A 187 6.82 5.54 10.79
N VAL A 188 6.96 6.84 11.04
CA VAL A 188 8.23 7.57 10.98
C VAL A 188 8.69 7.95 12.38
N ARG A 189 9.78 7.34 12.85
CA ARG A 189 10.30 7.63 14.19
C ARG A 189 11.07 8.95 14.19
N LYS A 190 10.89 9.75 15.24
CA LYS A 190 11.59 11.03 15.51
C LYS A 190 11.34 12.17 14.52
N GLY A 191 10.74 11.92 13.36
CA GLY A 191 10.31 12.95 12.42
C GLY A 191 10.91 12.79 11.03
N ILE A 192 10.42 13.62 10.12
CA ILE A 192 10.78 13.67 8.70
C ILE A 192 11.44 15.02 8.37
N VAL A 193 12.38 15.01 7.44
CA VAL A 193 13.06 16.20 6.93
C VAL A 193 12.76 16.35 5.45
N ILE A 194 12.12 17.45 5.07
CA ILE A 194 11.77 17.76 3.67
C ILE A 194 12.30 19.15 3.35
N ASP A 195 13.06 19.29 2.26
CA ASP A 195 13.70 20.55 1.86
C ASP A 195 14.48 21.24 3.01
N GLY A 196 15.10 20.43 3.89
CA GLY A 196 15.85 20.91 5.06
C GLY A 196 14.99 21.38 6.25
N GLN A 197 13.67 21.35 6.13
CA GLN A 197 12.75 21.62 7.23
C GLN A 197 12.44 20.34 8.01
N VAL A 198 12.55 20.41 9.34
CA VAL A 198 12.23 19.29 10.24
C VAL A 198 10.76 19.35 10.63
N PHE A 199 10.06 18.24 10.42
CA PHE A 199 8.74 18.00 10.95
C PHE A 199 8.84 16.89 12.00
N SER A 200 8.86 17.30 13.27
CA SER A 200 8.82 16.38 14.41
C SER A 200 7.39 15.93 14.72
N PRO A 201 7.21 14.85 15.51
CA PRO A 201 5.89 14.41 15.98
C PRO A 201 5.08 15.51 16.70
N ASP A 202 5.77 16.44 17.37
CA ASP A 202 5.13 17.57 18.06
C ASP A 202 5.04 18.85 17.19
N HIS A 203 5.33 18.77 15.88
CA HIS A 203 5.28 19.93 14.99
C HIS A 203 3.83 20.38 14.80
N PRO A 204 3.51 21.69 14.80
CA PRO A 204 2.13 22.19 14.70
C PRO A 204 1.41 21.84 13.39
N ASP A 205 2.17 21.42 12.38
CA ASP A 205 1.66 20.99 11.07
C ASP A 205 1.57 19.45 10.95
N MET A 206 1.74 18.73 12.07
CA MET A 206 1.67 17.26 12.18
C MET A 206 0.54 16.78 13.08
#